data_AF-A0A7Y5LZX5-F1
#
_entry.id   AF-A0A7Y5LZX5-F1
#
_cell.length_a   1.000
_cell.length_b   1.000
_cell.length_c   1.000
_cell.angle_alpha   90.00
_cell.angle_beta   90.00
_cell.angle_gamma   90.00
#
_symmetry.space_group_name_H-M   'P 1'
#
loop_
_entity.id
_entity.type
_entity.pdbx_description
1 polymer ?
#
loop_
_entity_poly.entity_id
_entity_poly.type
_entity_poly.pdbx_seq_one_letter_code
_entity_poly.pdbx_strand_id
1 'polypeptide(L)'
;MLHLLNMIALQEGFTALTAASRGEALGIALSRASSIELVIAEHSDNLDAIELLSALLSFLPRARLLILSGDALDETLVQFADPGNCEVLPRWNTPALQDAIGRLFYQAA
;
A
#
# COMPACT_ATOMS: atom_id res chain seq x y z
N MET A 1 9.26 -0.71 10.85
CA MET A 1 8.05 -0.39 10.10
C MET A 1 7.05 -1.55 10.06
N LEU A 2 7.44 -2.73 9.57
CA LEU A 2 6.57 -3.92 9.45
C LEU A 2 5.76 -4.27 10.73
N HIS A 3 6.41 -4.23 11.90
CA HIS A 3 5.74 -4.50 13.17
C HIS A 3 4.63 -3.49 13.51
N LEU A 4 4.82 -2.20 13.21
CA LEU A 4 3.84 -1.15 13.42
C LEU A 4 2.62 -1.34 12.50
N LEU A 5 2.85 -1.65 11.23
CA LEU A 5 1.78 -1.90 10.26
C LEU A 5 0.92 -3.12 10.64
N ASN A 6 1.55 -4.19 11.10
CA ASN A 6 0.83 -5.37 11.58
C ASN A 6 -0.01 -5.07 12.83
N MET A 7 0.49 -4.23 13.74
CA MET A 7 -0.25 -3.79 14.92
C MET A 7 -1.48 -2.95 14.53
N ILE A 8 -1.32 -2.00 13.60
CA ILE A 8 -2.44 -1.18 13.09
C ILE A 8 -3.48 -2.07 12.40
N ALA A 9 -3.05 -2.95 11.51
CA ALA A 9 -3.95 -3.88 10.83
C ALA A 9 -4.74 -4.74 11.84
N LEU A 10 -4.08 -5.27 12.87
CA LEU A 10 -4.75 -6.07 13.90
C LEU A 10 -5.76 -5.25 14.71
N GLN A 11 -5.44 -3.99 15.06
CA GLN A 11 -6.34 -3.09 15.80
C GLN A 11 -7.62 -2.79 15.02
N GLU A 12 -7.51 -2.63 13.70
CA GLU A 12 -8.64 -2.36 12.81
C GLU A 12 -9.38 -3.64 12.36
N GLY A 13 -8.95 -4.82 12.83
CA GLY A 13 -9.58 -6.11 12.51
C GLY A 13 -9.18 -6.70 11.15
N PHE A 14 -8.11 -6.19 10.54
CA PHE A 14 -7.58 -6.68 9.27
C PHE A 14 -6.57 -7.82 9.45
N THR A 15 -6.49 -8.69 8.43
CA THR A 15 -5.40 -9.67 8.32
C THR A 15 -4.27 -9.06 7.49
N ALA A 16 -3.13 -8.79 8.12
CA ALA A 16 -1.94 -8.32 7.40
C ALA A 16 -1.22 -9.50 6.72
N LEU A 17 -0.93 -9.34 5.43
CA LEU A 17 -0.02 -10.19 4.67
C LEU A 17 1.23 -9.37 4.37
N THR A 18 2.40 -9.96 4.59
CA THR A 18 3.69 -9.28 4.40
C THR A 18 4.50 -9.98 3.35
N ALA A 19 5.14 -9.21 2.47
CA ALA A 19 6.07 -9.70 1.47
C ALA A 19 7.42 -9.03 1.68
N ALA A 20 8.47 -9.83 1.80
CA ALA A 20 9.86 -9.34 1.91
C ALA A 20 10.52 -9.18 0.53
N SER A 21 9.90 -9.70 -0.53
CA SER A 21 10.43 -9.66 -1.88
C SER A 21 9.34 -9.45 -2.94
N ARG A 22 9.76 -9.02 -4.13
CA ARG A 22 8.88 -8.91 -5.31
C ARG A 22 8.16 -10.22 -5.64
N GLY A 23 8.87 -11.34 -5.59
CA GLY A 23 8.30 -12.66 -5.88
C GLY A 23 7.20 -13.06 -4.90
N GLU A 24 7.42 -12.79 -3.60
CA GLU A 24 6.39 -13.02 -2.57
C GLU A 24 5.17 -12.13 -2.76
N ALA A 25 5.37 -10.85 -3.05
CA ALA A 25 4.28 -9.90 -3.27
C ALA A 25 3.37 -10.35 -4.43
N LEU A 26 3.98 -10.76 -5.55
CA LEU A 26 3.25 -11.27 -6.72
C LEU A 26 2.56 -12.61 -6.41
N GLY A 27 3.22 -13.51 -5.68
CA GLY A 27 2.63 -14.80 -5.27
C GLY A 27 1.40 -14.62 -4.37
N ILE A 28 1.46 -13.68 -3.42
CA ILE A 28 0.32 -13.30 -2.58
C ILE A 28 -0.79 -12.70 -3.45
N ALA A 29 -0.47 -11.73 -4.31
CA ALA A 29 -1.45 -11.10 -5.18
C ALA A 29 -2.17 -12.11 -6.07
N LEU A 30 -1.46 -13.05 -6.69
CA LEU A 30 -2.05 -14.11 -7.52
C LEU A 30 -2.93 -15.08 -6.73
N SER A 31 -2.51 -15.47 -5.53
CA SER A 31 -3.23 -16.48 -4.74
C SER A 31 -4.40 -15.91 -3.92
N ARG A 32 -4.40 -14.61 -3.64
CA ARG A 32 -5.35 -13.94 -2.74
C ARG A 32 -6.02 -12.72 -3.37
N ALA A 33 -5.96 -12.58 -4.69
CA ALA A 33 -6.38 -11.38 -5.43
C ALA A 33 -7.73 -10.79 -4.98
N SER A 34 -8.74 -11.65 -4.82
CA SER A 34 -10.10 -11.25 -4.49
C SER A 34 -10.31 -10.81 -3.04
N SER A 35 -9.32 -11.01 -2.17
CA SER A 35 -9.39 -10.70 -0.72
C SER A 35 -8.51 -9.55 -0.28
N ILE A 36 -7.69 -9.00 -1.17
CA ILE A 36 -6.79 -7.89 -0.85
C ILE A 36 -7.52 -6.58 -1.14
N GLU A 37 -7.80 -5.83 -0.08
CA GLU A 37 -8.49 -4.54 -0.15
C GLU A 37 -7.54 -3.35 -0.12
N LEU A 38 -6.38 -3.49 0.54
CA LEU A 38 -5.35 -2.47 0.62
C LEU A 38 -3.97 -3.09 0.41
N VAL A 39 -3.17 -2.46 -0.42
CA VAL A 39 -1.74 -2.71 -0.57
C VAL A 39 -0.99 -1.55 0.06
N ILE A 40 -0.09 -1.85 1.00
CA ILE A 40 0.83 -0.85 1.56
C ILE A 40 2.22 -1.15 0.99
N ALA A 41 2.75 -0.23 0.19
CA ALA A 41 4.05 -0.35 -0.42
C ALA A 41 5.01 0.68 0.17
N GLU A 42 6.20 0.25 0.53
CA GLU A 42 7.25 1.13 1.00
C GLU A 42 8.16 1.46 -0.18
N HIS A 43 8.17 2.73 -0.60
CA HIS A 43 9.04 3.17 -1.68
C HIS A 43 10.44 3.44 -1.12
N SER A 44 11.43 2.75 -1.68
CA SER A 44 12.84 3.14 -1.61
C SER A 44 13.24 3.52 -3.03
N ASP A 45 13.65 4.77 -3.25
CA ASP A 45 14.18 5.52 -4.42
C ASP A 45 14.52 4.79 -5.74
N ASN A 46 13.78 3.75 -6.10
CA ASN A 46 14.17 2.77 -7.11
C ASN A 46 13.01 2.60 -8.11
N LEU A 47 13.33 2.79 -9.39
CA LEU A 47 12.39 2.67 -10.52
C LEU A 47 11.61 1.34 -10.51
N ASP A 48 12.21 0.29 -9.96
CA ASP A 48 11.61 -1.05 -9.82
C ASP A 48 10.30 -1.07 -8.99
N ALA A 49 10.11 -0.10 -8.09
CA ALA A 49 8.93 -0.03 -7.25
C ALA A 49 7.66 0.31 -8.05
N ILE A 50 7.74 1.22 -9.02
CA ILE A 50 6.58 1.63 -9.85
C ILE A 50 6.14 0.47 -10.75
N GLU A 51 7.09 -0.27 -11.32
CA GLU A 51 6.78 -1.45 -12.14
C GLU A 51 6.10 -2.55 -11.32
N LEU A 52 6.58 -2.78 -10.08
CA LEU A 52 5.97 -3.74 -9.18
C LEU A 52 4.55 -3.32 -8.80
N LEU A 53 4.34 -2.05 -8.46
CA LEU A 53 3.02 -1.51 -8.15
C LEU A 53 2.05 -1.66 -9.32
N SER A 54 2.50 -1.32 -10.53
CA SER A 54 1.72 -1.50 -11.76
C SER A 54 1.33 -2.96 -11.96
N ALA A 55 2.27 -3.90 -11.77
CA ALA A 55 2.00 -5.32 -11.87
C ALA A 55 0.99 -5.78 -10.81
N LEU A 56 1.16 -5.38 -9.55
CA LEU A 56 0.24 -5.74 -8.46
C LEU A 56 -1.18 -5.23 -8.72
N LEU A 57 -1.35 -3.98 -9.15
CA LEU A 57 -2.67 -3.41 -9.45
C LEU A 57 -3.38 -4.13 -10.60
N SER A 58 -2.63 -4.67 -11.57
CA SER A 58 -3.22 -5.50 -12.63
C SER A 58 -3.84 -6.82 -12.12
N PHE A 59 -3.29 -7.37 -11.04
CA PHE A 59 -3.83 -8.55 -10.35
C PHE A 59 -4.89 -8.19 -9.30
N LEU A 60 -4.84 -6.95 -8.80
CA LEU A 60 -5.63 -6.47 -7.66
C LEU A 60 -6.50 -5.28 -8.07
N PRO A 61 -7.44 -5.43 -9.03
CA PRO A 61 -8.18 -4.31 -9.61
C PRO A 61 -9.12 -3.59 -8.64
N ARG A 62 -9.34 -4.15 -7.44
CA ARG A 62 -10.18 -3.57 -6.39
C ARG A 62 -9.37 -3.08 -5.18
N ALA A 63 -8.09 -3.40 -5.14
CA ALA A 63 -7.26 -2.98 -4.02
C ALA A 63 -6.95 -1.49 -4.15
N ARG A 64 -7.04 -0.81 -3.02
CA ARG A 64 -6.50 0.52 -2.82
C ARG A 64 -5.00 0.41 -2.59
N LEU A 65 -4.28 1.48 -2.88
CA LEU A 65 -2.84 1.56 -2.73
C LEU A 65 -2.47 2.66 -1.74
N LEU A 66 -1.58 2.34 -0.81
CA LEU A 66 -0.95 3.29 0.09
C LEU A 66 0.57 3.19 -0.08
N ILE A 67 1.21 4.29 -0.47
CA ILE A 67 2.65 4.33 -0.69
C ILE A 67 3.32 5.11 0.44
N LEU A 68 4.33 4.53 1.08
CA LEU A 68 5.13 5.16 2.14
C LEU A 68 6.48 5.61 1.56
N SER A 69 6.76 6.92 1.54
CA SER A 69 7.98 7.53 0.97
C SER A 69 8.88 8.16 2.05
N GLY A 70 10.21 8.09 1.87
CA GLY A 70 11.23 8.46 2.86
C GLY A 70 11.29 9.95 3.22
N ASP A 71 11.65 10.83 2.28
CA ASP A 71 12.05 12.21 2.63
C ASP A 71 11.57 13.32 1.67
N ALA A 72 10.96 12.95 0.54
CA ALA A 72 10.17 13.85 -0.30
C ALA A 72 9.05 13.04 -0.94
N LEU A 73 7.85 13.64 -1.05
CA LEU A 73 6.81 13.09 -1.91
C LEU A 73 7.37 13.11 -3.34
N ASP A 74 7.79 11.95 -3.83
CA ASP A 74 8.24 11.81 -5.22
C ASP A 74 7.05 12.15 -6.12
N GLU A 75 7.16 13.25 -6.87
CA GLU A 75 6.12 13.70 -7.79
C GLU A 75 5.74 12.60 -8.80
N THR A 76 6.66 11.68 -9.09
CA THR A 76 6.41 10.51 -9.94
C THR A 76 5.42 9.54 -9.28
N LEU A 77 5.48 9.36 -7.96
CA LEU A 77 4.51 8.55 -7.20
C LEU A 77 3.17 9.26 -7.07
N VAL A 78 3.18 10.59 -6.96
CA VAL A 78 1.96 11.40 -6.94
C VAL A 78 1.24 11.36 -8.29
N GLN A 79 1.98 11.38 -9.40
CA GLN A 79 1.41 11.23 -10.75
C GLN A 79 0.93 9.79 -11.02
N PHE A 80 1.55 8.80 -10.40
CA PHE A 80 1.10 7.41 -10.44
C PHE A 80 -0.18 7.18 -9.63
N ALA A 81 -0.42 8.00 -8.61
CA ALA A 81 -1.55 7.86 -7.72
C ALA A 81 -2.84 8.39 -8.38
N ASP A 82 -3.76 7.49 -8.74
CA ASP A 82 -5.16 7.86 -9.00
C ASP A 82 -5.79 8.34 -7.66
N PRO A 83 -6.30 9.58 -7.56
CA PRO A 83 -6.86 10.13 -6.31
C PRO A 83 -7.97 9.27 -5.68
N GLY A 84 -8.65 8.43 -6.46
CA GLY A 84 -9.71 7.56 -5.96
C GLY A 84 -9.22 6.24 -5.36
N ASN A 85 -8.00 5.83 -5.67
CA ASN A 85 -7.51 4.48 -5.37
C ASN A 85 -6.07 4.42 -4.84
N CYS A 86 -5.38 5.56 -4.73
CA CYS A 86 -4.00 5.63 -4.26
C CYS A 86 -3.75 6.85 -3.36
N GLU A 87 -3.05 6.65 -2.25
CA GLU A 87 -2.59 7.70 -1.35
C GLU A 87 -1.08 7.56 -1.11
N VAL A 88 -0.36 8.68 -1.00
CA VAL A 88 1.09 8.68 -0.74
C VAL A 88 1.37 9.45 0.55
N LEU A 89 2.10 8.83 1.47
CA LEU A 89 2.43 9.37 2.77
C LEU A 89 3.93 9.34 3.07
N PRO A 90 4.43 10.28 3.88
CA PRO A 90 5.77 10.16 4.43
C PRO A 90 5.85 8.99 5.43
N ARG A 91 6.93 8.22 5.33
CA ARG A 91 7.21 6.97 6.07
C ARG A 91 7.14 7.11 7.59
N TRP A 92 7.38 8.31 8.11
CA TRP A 92 7.54 8.56 9.55
C TRP A 92 6.32 9.19 10.25
N ASN A 93 5.18 9.33 9.56
CA ASN A 93 3.99 9.98 10.12
C ASN A 93 2.91 8.96 10.54
N THR A 94 3.07 8.37 11.73
CA THR A 94 2.15 7.35 12.27
C THR A 94 0.68 7.83 12.38
N PRO A 95 0.38 9.05 12.86
CA PRO A 95 -1.00 9.55 12.85
C PRO A 95 -1.58 9.65 11.43
N ALA A 96 -0.82 10.17 10.47
CA ALA A 96 -1.28 10.26 9.08
C ALA A 96 -1.51 8.88 8.45
N LEU A 97 -0.71 7.88 8.83
CA LEU A 97 -0.86 6.50 8.39
C LEU A 97 -2.18 5.88 8.87
N GLN A 98 -2.54 6.05 10.14
CA GLN A 98 -3.82 5.58 10.67
C GLN A 98 -5.00 6.29 9.99
N ASP A 99 -4.92 7.61 9.84
CA ASP A 99 -5.97 8.40 9.18
C ASP A 99 -6.14 8.00 7.70
N ALA A 100 -5.06 7.73 6.98
CA ALA A 100 -5.12 7.31 5.57
C ALA A 100 -5.71 5.91 5.43
N ILE A 101 -5.33 4.96 6.28
CA ILE A 101 -5.97 3.64 6.33
C ILE A 101 -7.48 3.82 6.58
N GLY A 102 -7.86 4.67 7.54
CA GLY A 102 -9.27 4.98 7.81
C GLY A 102 -10.00 5.56 6.60
N ARG A 103 -9.43 6.54 5.89
CA ARG A 103 -10.04 7.10 4.67
C ARG A 103 -10.17 6.07 3.55
N LEU A 104 -9.11 5.30 3.31
CA LEU A 104 -9.08 4.28 2.27
C LEU A 104 -10.03 3.12 2.57
N PHE A 105 -10.39 2.82 3.82
CA PHE A 105 -11.35 1.76 4.12
C PHE A 105 -12.78 2.26 4.33
N TYR A 106 -12.99 3.34 5.08
CA TYR A 106 -14.32 3.74 5.57
C TYR A 106 -15.06 4.75 4.68
N GLN A 107 -14.37 5.44 3.76
CA GLN A 107 -15.03 6.37 2.82
C GLN A 107 -15.53 5.68 1.53
N ALA A 108 -15.46 4.35 1.45
CA ALA A 108 -15.94 3.55 0.31
C ALA A 108 -17.44 3.17 0.39
N ALA A 109 -18.18 3.66 1.40
CA ALA A 109 -19.57 3.33 1.66
C ALA A 109 -20.55 4.35 1.06
#